data_AF-A0A969WNB1-F1
#
_entry.id   AF-A0A969WNB1-F1
#
_cell.length_a   1.000
_cell.length_b   1.000
_cell.length_c   1.000
_cell.angle_alpha   90.00
_cell.angle_beta   90.00
_cell.angle_gamma   90.00
#
_symmetry.space_group_name_H-M   'P 1'
#
loop_
_entity.id
_entity.type
_entity.pdbx_description
1 polymer ?
#
loop_
_entity_poly.entity_id
_entity_poly.type
_entity_poly.pdbx_seq_one_letter_code
_entity_poly.pdbx_strand_id
1 'polypeptide(L)'
;MYDNFMTVEMLTTFVGLVTAVALIVQFTKSLIKNKFNDVYVRLYTFIISLGLSFVYARAGNGAEGIILTIINAIIVSVAAMGTYEIISDPKALKHK
;
A
#
# COMPACT_ATOMS: atom_id res chain seq x y z
N MET A 1 12.11 24.16 -6.03
CA MET A 1 12.29 22.77 -6.52
C MET A 1 11.65 21.75 -5.58
N TYR A 2 11.72 21.93 -4.25
CA TYR A 2 11.02 21.07 -3.28
C TYR A 2 9.50 21.30 -3.19
N ASP A 3 8.98 22.48 -3.53
CA ASP A 3 7.53 22.78 -3.44
C ASP A 3 6.66 21.87 -4.32
N ASN A 4 7.21 21.36 -5.44
CA ASN A 4 6.48 20.46 -6.33
C ASN A 4 6.44 19.00 -5.82
N PHE A 5 7.21 18.67 -4.78
CA PHE A 5 7.22 17.33 -4.18
C PHE A 5 6.31 17.22 -2.94
N MET A 6 5.79 18.33 -2.41
CA MET A 6 4.93 18.32 -1.23
C MET A 6 3.68 19.17 -1.49
N THR A 7 3.03 18.91 -2.62
CA THR A 7 1.76 19.54 -2.96
C THR A 7 0.63 18.86 -2.19
N VAL A 8 -0.40 19.63 -1.84
CA VAL A 8 -1.62 19.10 -1.20
C VAL A 8 -2.24 18.01 -2.08
N GLU A 9 -2.23 18.18 -3.40
CA GLU A 9 -2.73 17.18 -4.35
C GLU A 9 -1.96 15.85 -4.27
N MET A 10 -0.62 15.90 -4.21
CA MET A 10 0.17 14.68 -4.07
C MET A 10 -0.07 14.02 -2.71
N LEU A 11 -0.04 14.80 -1.63
CA LEU A 11 -0.25 14.28 -0.27
C LEU A 11 -1.63 13.65 -0.11
N THR A 12 -2.68 14.29 -0.63
CA THR A 12 -4.05 13.76 -0.58
C THR A 12 -4.20 12.49 -1.42
N THR A 13 -3.59 12.44 -2.61
CA THR A 13 -3.58 11.23 -3.44
C THR A 13 -2.87 10.08 -2.74
N PHE A 14 -1.70 10.35 -2.15
CA PHE A 14 -0.92 9.36 -1.41
C PHE A 14 -1.69 8.84 -0.20
N VAL A 15 -2.20 9.74 0.66
CA VAL A 15 -2.97 9.37 1.86
C VAL A 15 -4.25 8.62 1.46
N GLY A 16 -4.94 9.06 0.41
CA GLY A 16 -6.13 8.40 -0.12
C GLY A 16 -5.83 6.97 -0.56
N LEU A 17 -4.76 6.76 -1.32
CA LEU A 17 -4.32 5.44 -1.74
C LEU A 17 -3.91 4.55 -0.57
N VAL A 18 -3.09 5.06 0.35
CA VAL A 18 -2.66 4.30 1.55
C VAL A 18 -3.87 3.89 2.38
N THR A 19 -4.82 4.80 2.60
CA THR A 19 -6.03 4.54 3.38
C THR A 19 -6.92 3.51 2.67
N ALA A 20 -7.13 3.65 1.35
CA ALA A 20 -7.92 2.70 0.57
C ALA A 20 -7.31 1.29 0.62
N VAL A 21 -6.01 1.17 0.37
CA VAL A 21 -5.29 -0.11 0.44
C VAL A 21 -5.36 -0.69 1.85
N ALA A 22 -5.12 0.12 2.89
CA ALA A 22 -5.19 -0.33 4.28
C ALA A 22 -6.59 -0.84 4.65
N LEU A 23 -7.66 -0.14 4.25
CA LEU A 23 -9.04 -0.58 4.52
C LEU A 23 -9.35 -1.90 3.80
N ILE A 24 -9.05 -1.99 2.50
CA ILE A 24 -9.27 -3.21 1.72
C ILE A 24 -8.57 -4.40 2.40
N VAL A 25 -7.27 -4.26 2.68
CA VAL A 25 -6.48 -5.32 3.33
C VAL A 25 -6.99 -5.66 4.71
N GLN A 26 -7.40 -4.67 5.52
CA GLN A 26 -7.91 -4.93 6.86
C GLN A 26 -9.21 -5.74 6.88
N PHE A 27 -10.10 -5.54 5.90
CA PHE A 27 -11.32 -6.33 5.80
C PHE A 27 -11.11 -7.69 5.14
N THR A 28 -10.15 -7.81 4.21
CA THR A 28 -9.93 -9.07 3.48
C THR A 28 -8.89 -9.99 4.13
N LYS A 29 -8.02 -9.48 5.00
CA LYS A 29 -6.97 -10.27 5.66
C LYS A 29 -7.51 -11.46 6.44
N SER A 30 -8.68 -11.38 7.07
CA SER A 30 -9.23 -12.47 7.89
C SER A 30 -9.54 -13.69 7.02
N LEU A 31 -9.97 -13.45 5.78
CA LEU A 31 -10.18 -14.48 4.77
C LEU A 31 -8.87 -15.09 4.29
N ILE A 32 -7.81 -14.28 4.19
CA ILE A 32 -6.49 -14.72 3.71
C ILE A 32 -5.72 -15.45 4.81
N LYS A 33 -5.63 -14.91 6.04
CA LYS A 33 -4.92 -15.52 7.17
C LYS A 33 -5.47 -16.89 7.56
N ASN A 34 -6.78 -17.10 7.39
CA ASN A 34 -7.40 -18.41 7.64
C ASN A 34 -6.98 -19.49 6.64
N LYS A 35 -6.41 -19.12 5.49
CA LYS A 35 -5.95 -20.07 4.47
C LYS A 35 -4.43 -20.02 4.22
N PHE A 36 -3.76 -18.92 4.55
CA PHE A 36 -2.39 -18.64 4.14
C PHE A 36 -1.60 -17.84 5.20
N ASN A 37 -0.28 -18.05 5.26
CA ASN A 37 0.65 -17.39 6.19
C ASN A 37 0.76 -15.85 5.96
N ASP A 38 1.32 -15.10 6.91
CA ASP A 38 1.47 -13.64 6.88
C ASP A 38 2.17 -13.10 5.62
N VAL A 39 3.07 -13.88 5.02
CA VAL A 39 3.75 -13.54 3.76
C VAL A 39 2.76 -13.30 2.61
N TYR A 40 1.65 -14.05 2.58
CA TYR A 40 0.64 -13.91 1.53
C TYR A 40 -0.20 -12.65 1.69
N VAL A 41 -0.41 -12.18 2.94
CA VAL A 41 -1.06 -10.89 3.20
C VAL A 41 -0.19 -9.75 2.68
N ARG A 42 1.13 -9.86 2.80
CA ARG A 42 2.07 -8.86 2.26
C ARG A 42 2.02 -8.80 0.73
N LEU A 43 2.12 -9.96 0.07
CA LEU A 43 2.04 -10.01 -1.40
C LEU A 43 0.68 -9.53 -1.90
N TYR A 44 -0.41 -9.91 -1.24
CA TYR A 44 -1.76 -9.44 -1.55
C TYR A 44 -1.88 -7.91 -1.45
N THR A 45 -1.40 -7.33 -0.35
CA THR A 45 -1.41 -5.87 -0.15
C THR A 45 -0.63 -5.15 -1.24
N PHE A 46 0.50 -5.71 -1.67
CA PHE A 46 1.27 -5.17 -2.79
C PHE A 46 0.49 -5.21 -4.10
N ILE A 47 -0.17 -6.33 -4.42
CA ILE A 47 -0.98 -6.46 -5.64
C ILE A 47 -2.11 -5.43 -5.67
N ILE A 48 -2.81 -5.25 -4.54
CA ILE A 48 -3.87 -4.26 -4.39
C ILE A 48 -3.30 -2.84 -4.58
N SER A 49 -2.22 -2.51 -3.89
CA SER A 49 -1.52 -1.22 -4.02
C SER A 49 -1.11 -0.92 -5.46
N LEU A 50 -0.57 -1.92 -6.16
CA LEU A 50 -0.14 -1.81 -7.55
C LEU A 50 -1.34 -1.50 -8.46
N GLY A 51 -2.42 -2.27 -8.35
CA GLY A 51 -3.63 -2.04 -9.13
C GLY A 51 -4.23 -0.65 -8.92
N LEU A 52 -4.37 -0.22 -7.66
CA LEU A 52 -4.88 1.11 -7.33
C LEU A 52 -3.94 2.23 -7.81
N SER A 53 -2.63 2.05 -7.70
CA SER A 53 -1.64 3.05 -8.15
C SER A 53 -1.68 3.24 -9.67
N PHE A 54 -1.90 2.17 -10.46
CA PHE A 54 -2.08 2.29 -11.90
C PHE A 54 -3.34 3.05 -12.31
N VAL A 55 -4.41 2.97 -11.51
CA VAL A 55 -5.68 3.63 -11.79
C VAL A 55 -5.65 5.10 -11.34
N TYR A 56 -5.11 5.38 -10.16
CA TYR A 56 -5.28 6.69 -9.49
C TYR A 56 -3.99 7.51 -9.33
N ALA A 57 -2.80 6.90 -9.41
CA ALA A 57 -1.52 7.60 -9.23
C ALA A 57 -0.50 7.26 -10.31
N ARG A 58 -0.98 7.11 -11.55
CA ARG A 58 -0.12 6.83 -12.70
C ARG A 58 0.79 8.03 -12.95
N ALA A 59 2.10 7.82 -12.81
CA ALA A 59 3.10 8.88 -12.88
C ALA A 59 3.42 9.36 -14.30
N GLY A 60 2.94 8.66 -15.34
CA GLY A 60 3.15 9.06 -16.74
C GLY A 60 2.87 7.95 -17.75
N ASN A 61 3.16 8.24 -19.01
CA ASN A 61 3.07 7.30 -20.14
C ASN A 61 4.45 6.78 -20.54
N GLY A 62 4.51 5.56 -21.08
CA GLY A 62 5.77 4.90 -21.45
C GLY A 62 6.43 4.11 -20.31
N ALA A 63 7.63 3.59 -20.58
CA ALA A 63 8.34 2.69 -19.66
C ALA A 63 8.70 3.38 -18.33
N GLU A 64 9.12 4.64 -18.38
CA GLU A 64 9.48 5.42 -17.19
C GLU A 64 8.27 5.62 -16.26
N GLY A 65 7.11 5.99 -16.81
CA GLY A 65 5.88 6.15 -16.03
C GLY A 65 5.40 4.85 -15.38
N ILE A 66 5.58 3.72 -16.05
CA ILE A 66 5.28 2.39 -15.49
C ILE A 66 6.20 2.09 -14.30
N ILE A 67 7.50 2.31 -14.46
CA ILE A 67 8.50 2.07 -13.40
C ILE A 67 8.19 2.96 -12.18
N LEU A 68 7.92 4.26 -12.39
CA LEU A 68 7.58 5.19 -11.32
C LEU A 68 6.27 4.79 -10.60
N THR A 69 5.27 4.31 -11.35
CA THR A 69 4.01 3.84 -10.77
C THR A 69 4.23 2.59 -9.89
N ILE A 70 5.12 1.68 -10.31
CA ILE A 70 5.50 0.51 -9.49
C ILE A 70 6.19 0.97 -8.20
N ILE A 71 7.12 1.94 -8.29
CA ILE A 71 7.80 2.49 -7.11
C ILE A 71 6.78 3.12 -6.14
N ASN A 72 5.84 3.92 -6.66
CA ASN A 72 4.75 4.50 -5.86
C ASN A 72 3.92 3.41 -5.17
N ALA A 73 3.58 2.33 -5.89
CA ALA A 73 2.84 1.21 -5.33
C ALA A 73 3.59 0.49 -4.20
N ILE A 74 4.92 0.36 -4.30
CA ILE A 74 5.75 -0.19 -3.22
C ILE A 74 5.62 0.69 -1.98
N ILE A 75 5.80 2.01 -2.11
CA ILE A 75 5.74 2.97 -1.00
C ILE A 75 4.36 2.94 -0.33
N VAL A 76 3.29 2.98 -1.14
CA VAL A 76 1.90 2.89 -0.66
C VAL A 76 1.66 1.57 0.07
N SER A 77 2.18 0.45 -0.46
CA SER A 77 1.99 -0.86 0.17
C SER A 77 2.67 -0.96 1.53
N VAL A 78 3.89 -0.43 1.67
CA VAL A 78 4.63 -0.41 2.93
C VAL A 78 3.95 0.51 3.94
N ALA A 79 3.48 1.68 3.54
CA ALA A 79 2.75 2.59 4.41
C ALA A 79 1.42 1.98 4.90
N ALA A 80 0.67 1.32 4.01
CA ALA A 80 -0.56 0.61 4.36
C ALA A 80 -0.28 -0.58 5.29
N MET A 81 0.81 -1.32 5.06
CA MET A 81 1.25 -2.40 5.93
C MET A 81 1.70 -1.92 7.31
N GLY A 82 2.42 -0.80 7.42
CA GLY A 82 2.82 -0.24 8.71
C GLY A 82 1.60 0.08 9.58
N THR A 83 0.56 0.63 8.97
CA THR A 83 -0.75 0.82 9.61
C THR A 83 -1.36 -0.52 10.04
N TYR A 84 -1.28 -1.55 9.19
CA TYR A 84 -1.73 -2.90 9.50
C TYR A 84 -0.94 -3.55 10.66
N GLU A 85 0.39 -3.52 10.67
CA GLU A 85 1.21 -4.18 11.71
C GLU A 85 0.95 -3.52 13.07
N ILE A 86 0.82 -2.20 13.11
CA ILE A 86 0.47 -1.44 14.32
C ILE A 86 -0.94 -1.79 14.83
N ILE A 87 -1.94 -1.88 13.95
CA ILE A 87 -3.33 -2.17 14.35
C ILE A 87 -3.54 -3.66 14.68
N SER A 88 -2.89 -4.57 13.95
CA SER A 88 -3.13 -6.00 14.04
C SER A 88 -2.26 -6.71 15.08
N ASP A 89 -1.06 -6.20 15.35
CA ASP A 89 -0.20 -6.69 16.42
C ASP A 89 0.54 -5.52 17.10
N PRO A 90 -0.16 -4.69 17.90
CA PRO A 90 0.45 -3.57 18.61
C PRO A 90 1.53 -4.00 19.61
N LYS A 91 1.67 -5.31 19.89
CA LYS A 91 2.61 -5.85 20.86
C LYS A 91 3.74 -6.69 20.25
N ALA A 92 3.73 -6.96 18.94
CA ALA A 92 4.71 -7.80 18.25
C ALA A 92 5.09 -9.06 19.05
N LEU A 93 4.11 -9.70 19.69
CA LEU A 93 4.38 -10.89 20.49
C LEU A 93 4.42 -12.09 19.55
N LYS A 94 5.62 -12.38 19.02
CA LYS A 94 5.93 -13.70 18.45
C LYS A 94 5.61 -14.74 19.52
N HIS A 95 4.49 -15.43 19.39
CA HIS A 95 4.35 -16.72 20.06
C HIS A 95 5.29 -17.70 19.36
N LYS A 96 6.23 -18.20 20.16
CA LYS A 96 7.16 -19.28 19.80
C LYS A 96 6.42 -20.53 19.36
#